data_AF-A0A3L6J889-F1
#
_entry.id   AF-A0A3L6J889-F1
#
_cell.length_a   1.000
_cell.length_b   1.000
_cell.length_c   1.000
_cell.angle_alpha   90.00
_cell.angle_beta   90.00
_cell.angle_gamma   90.00
#
_symmetry.space_group_name_H-M   'P 1'
#
loop_
_entity.id
_entity.type
_entity.pdbx_description
1 polymer ?
#
loop_
_entity_poly.entity_id
_entity_poly.type
_entity_poly.pdbx_seq_one_letter_code
_entity_poly.pdbx_strand_id
1 'polypeptide(L)'
;MRKSDELGPIRARSDLVEILSQSPKNTKAIVRLIQAELKDLKDSDIISELSDAITEVAAKSNVNSKTRKNVLYWLTQTTPDVRQMILVQTIEELLELECCRESTLKALVKVSSKENVDMVMAWVDRKILTLNQAVYVLLYPDASSAIL
;
A
#
# COMPACT_ATOMS: atom_id res chain seq x y z
N MET A 1 5.34 28.35 -2.98
CA MET A 1 5.22 26.87 -3.00
C MET A 1 6.06 26.36 -4.16
N ARG A 2 7.07 25.52 -3.90
CA ARG A 2 7.94 24.98 -4.96
C ARG A 2 7.18 23.83 -5.64
N LYS A 3 7.22 23.75 -6.96
CA LYS A 3 6.62 22.65 -7.77
C LYS A 3 7.05 21.24 -7.32
N SER A 4 8.10 21.11 -6.51
CA SER A 4 8.56 19.86 -5.89
C SER A 4 7.57 19.28 -4.89
N ASP A 5 6.75 20.12 -4.24
CA ASP A 5 5.83 19.67 -3.19
C ASP A 5 4.54 19.05 -3.78
N GLU A 6 4.28 19.29 -5.08
CA GLU A 6 3.08 18.81 -5.76
C GLU A 6 3.18 17.39 -6.33
N LEU A 7 4.39 16.82 -6.46
CA LEU A 7 4.62 15.54 -7.18
C LEU A 7 5.68 14.65 -6.51
N GLY A 8 5.77 14.68 -5.18
CA GLY A 8 6.71 13.85 -4.40
C GLY A 8 6.13 12.52 -3.91
N PRO A 9 6.95 11.65 -3.28
CA PRO A 9 6.51 10.35 -2.76
C PRO A 9 5.47 10.49 -1.64
N ILE A 10 5.56 11.55 -0.82
CA ILE A 10 4.55 11.89 0.20
C ILE A 10 3.20 12.19 -0.46
N ARG A 11 3.23 12.90 -1.60
CA ARG A 11 2.02 13.21 -2.36
C ARG A 11 1.45 11.95 -3.00
N ALA A 12 2.29 11.09 -3.58
CA ALA A 12 1.86 9.81 -4.14
C ALA A 12 1.20 8.89 -3.09
N ARG A 13 1.75 8.85 -1.86
CA ARG A 13 1.12 8.17 -0.73
C ARG A 13 -0.27 8.74 -0.43
N SER A 14 -0.37 10.06 -0.26
CA SER A 14 -1.63 10.73 0.06
C SER A 14 -2.68 10.51 -1.04
N ASP A 15 -2.26 10.60 -2.30
CA ASP A 15 -3.08 10.35 -3.47
C ASP A 15 -3.55 8.88 -3.53
N LEU A 16 -2.70 7.93 -3.15
CA LEU A 16 -3.05 6.50 -3.10
C LEU A 16 -4.04 6.19 -1.98
N VAL A 17 -3.87 6.79 -0.79
CA VAL A 17 -4.86 6.71 0.31
C VAL A 17 -6.20 7.29 -0.14
N GLU A 18 -6.21 8.43 -0.82
CA GLU A 18 -7.43 9.05 -1.36
C GLU A 18 -8.13 8.10 -2.36
N ILE A 19 -7.40 7.51 -3.30
CA ILE A 19 -7.94 6.56 -4.28
C ILE A 19 -8.56 5.33 -3.57
N LEU A 20 -7.83 4.73 -2.63
CA LEU A 20 -8.26 3.49 -1.98
C LEU A 20 -9.40 3.71 -0.97
N SER A 21 -9.39 4.82 -0.24
CA SER A 21 -10.41 5.16 0.77
C SER A 21 -11.77 5.53 0.16
N GLN A 22 -11.81 6.00 -1.08
CA GLN A 22 -13.07 6.24 -1.82
C GLN A 22 -13.78 4.93 -2.22
N SER A 23 -13.07 3.80 -2.20
CA SER A 23 -13.64 2.47 -2.44
C SER A 23 -13.25 1.51 -1.30
N PRO A 24 -13.69 1.78 -0.06
CA PRO A 24 -13.15 1.14 1.14
C PRO A 24 -13.37 -0.38 1.14
N LYS A 25 -14.42 -0.87 0.49
CA LYS A 25 -14.74 -2.30 0.37
C LYS A 25 -13.90 -3.03 -0.68
N ASN A 26 -13.05 -2.33 -1.44
CA ASN A 26 -12.27 -2.92 -2.54
C ASN A 26 -10.99 -3.60 -2.03
N THR A 27 -11.15 -4.64 -1.22
CA THR A 27 -10.07 -5.50 -0.74
C THR A 27 -9.22 -6.08 -1.89
N LYS A 28 -9.81 -6.31 -3.07
CA LYS A 28 -9.09 -6.86 -4.24
C LYS A 28 -8.00 -5.93 -4.74
N ALA A 29 -8.26 -4.62 -4.77
CA ALA A 29 -7.28 -3.65 -5.21
C ALA A 29 -6.06 -3.58 -4.28
N ILE A 30 -6.32 -3.56 -2.96
CA ILE A 30 -5.25 -3.56 -1.94
C ILE A 30 -4.39 -4.81 -2.09
N VAL A 31 -5.00 -5.99 -2.25
CA VAL A 31 -4.27 -7.25 -2.48
C VAL A 31 -3.43 -7.19 -3.75
N ARG A 32 -3.99 -6.72 -4.88
CA ARG A 32 -3.26 -6.62 -6.15
C ARG A 32 -2.06 -5.68 -6.05
N LEU A 33 -2.20 -4.55 -5.36
CA LEU A 33 -1.11 -3.60 -5.15
C LEU A 33 0.02 -4.21 -4.35
N ILE A 34 -0.31 -4.88 -3.24
CA ILE A 34 0.68 -5.56 -2.41
C ILE A 34 1.37 -6.67 -3.21
N GLN A 35 0.62 -7.53 -3.88
CA GLN A 35 1.17 -8.63 -4.66
C GLN A 35 2.08 -8.16 -5.80
N ALA A 36 1.73 -7.06 -6.46
CA ALA A 36 2.57 -6.49 -7.52
C ALA A 36 3.90 -5.95 -6.97
N GLU A 37 3.91 -5.30 -5.81
CA GLU A 37 5.15 -4.82 -5.19
C GLU A 37 6.05 -5.97 -4.69
N LEU A 38 5.45 -7.08 -4.24
CA LEU A 38 6.22 -8.25 -3.79
C LEU A 38 6.80 -9.07 -4.96
N LYS A 39 6.41 -8.78 -6.21
CA LYS A 39 6.95 -9.40 -7.43
C LYS A 39 8.03 -8.50 -8.05
N ASP A 40 8.87 -9.07 -8.91
CA ASP A 40 9.92 -8.29 -9.60
C ASP A 40 9.32 -7.31 -10.61
N LEU A 41 9.36 -6.01 -10.27
CA LEU A 41 8.86 -4.93 -11.12
C LEU A 41 9.68 -4.71 -12.41
N LYS A 42 10.76 -5.47 -12.65
CA LYS A 42 11.40 -5.56 -13.98
C LYS A 42 10.51 -6.28 -14.99
N ASP A 43 9.51 -7.02 -14.54
CA ASP A 43 8.51 -7.65 -15.38
C ASP A 43 7.44 -6.64 -15.81
N SER A 44 7.33 -6.41 -17.12
CA SER A 44 6.35 -5.50 -17.71
C SER A 44 4.91 -5.90 -17.40
N ASP A 45 4.65 -7.19 -17.18
CA ASP A 45 3.31 -7.68 -16.85
C ASP A 45 2.89 -7.20 -15.46
N ILE A 46 3.84 -7.08 -14.52
CA ILE A 46 3.58 -6.59 -13.16
C ILE A 46 3.31 -5.09 -13.15
N ILE A 47 4.04 -4.32 -13.97
CA ILE A 47 3.76 -2.89 -14.18
C ILE A 47 2.34 -2.71 -14.75
N SER A 48 1.95 -3.57 -15.71
CA SER A 48 0.59 -3.56 -16.26
C SER A 48 -0.46 -3.93 -15.19
N GLU A 49 -0.22 -4.98 -14.39
CA GLU A 49 -1.12 -5.41 -13.31
C GLU A 49 -1.37 -4.29 -12.29
N LEU A 50 -0.31 -3.56 -11.92
CA LEU A 50 -0.34 -2.44 -10.98
C LEU A 50 -1.06 -1.23 -11.59
N SER A 51 -0.79 -0.94 -12.86
CA SER A 51 -1.49 0.09 -13.63
C SER A 51 -2.99 -0.14 -13.73
N ASP A 52 -3.38 -1.39 -14.01
CA ASP A 52 -4.77 -1.79 -14.11
C ASP A 52 -5.48 -1.74 -12.75
N ALA A 53 -4.82 -2.20 -11.68
CA ALA A 53 -5.37 -2.15 -10.33
C ALA A 53 -5.67 -0.71 -9.91
N ILE A 54 -4.72 0.21 -10.13
CA ILE A 54 -4.91 1.62 -9.79
C ILE A 54 -5.94 2.25 -10.73
N THR A 55 -5.93 1.94 -12.02
CA THR A 55 -6.90 2.49 -12.97
C THR A 55 -8.33 2.05 -12.64
N GLU A 56 -8.54 0.79 -12.25
CA GLU A 56 -9.84 0.25 -11.88
C GLU A 56 -10.41 0.94 -10.62
N VAL A 57 -9.57 1.19 -9.61
CA VAL A 57 -10.00 1.90 -8.40
C VAL A 57 -10.16 3.40 -8.66
N ALA A 58 -9.23 3.98 -9.41
CA ALA A 58 -9.27 5.39 -9.84
C ALA A 58 -10.53 5.69 -10.67
N ALA A 59 -11.03 4.73 -11.45
CA ALA A 59 -12.28 4.90 -12.21
C ALA A 59 -13.53 4.93 -11.33
N LYS A 60 -13.47 4.32 -10.13
CA LYS A 60 -14.55 4.33 -9.13
C LYS A 60 -14.45 5.50 -8.16
N SER A 61 -13.38 6.28 -8.25
CA SER A 61 -13.10 7.44 -7.42
C SER A 61 -13.08 8.69 -8.30
N ASN A 62 -13.39 9.87 -7.74
CA ASN A 62 -13.45 11.10 -8.52
C ASN A 62 -12.05 11.73 -8.70
N VAL A 63 -11.04 10.90 -8.98
CA VAL A 63 -9.63 11.27 -8.96
C VAL A 63 -9.18 11.64 -10.37
N ASN A 64 -8.51 12.79 -10.50
CA ASN A 64 -8.08 13.29 -11.80
C ASN A 64 -6.92 12.46 -12.39
N SER A 65 -6.72 12.57 -13.70
CA SER A 65 -5.70 11.81 -14.43
C SER A 65 -4.25 12.14 -14.03
N LYS A 66 -3.98 13.35 -13.52
CA LYS A 66 -2.66 13.76 -13.03
C LYS A 66 -2.31 13.02 -11.74
N THR A 67 -3.25 12.92 -10.81
CA THR A 67 -3.12 12.16 -9.56
C THR A 67 -2.83 10.69 -9.83
N ARG A 68 -3.61 10.06 -10.72
CA ARG A 68 -3.36 8.67 -11.13
C ARG A 68 -1.96 8.45 -11.70
N LYS A 69 -1.53 9.33 -12.62
CA LYS A 69 -0.19 9.26 -13.24
C LYS A 69 0.93 9.45 -12.20
N ASN A 70 0.73 10.33 -11.22
CA ASN A 70 1.69 10.56 -10.14
C ASN A 70 1.88 9.29 -9.31
N VAL A 71 0.79 8.68 -8.84
CA VAL A 71 0.84 7.43 -8.07
C VAL A 71 1.54 6.32 -8.86
N LEU A 72 1.18 6.15 -10.15
CA LEU A 72 1.80 5.14 -11.01
C LEU A 72 3.29 5.37 -11.23
N TYR A 73 3.70 6.61 -11.45
CA TYR A 73 5.12 6.94 -11.59
C TYR A 73 5.90 6.53 -10.33
N TRP A 74 5.40 6.93 -9.15
CA TRP A 74 6.11 6.64 -7.90
C TRP A 74 6.14 5.16 -7.55
N LEU A 75 5.11 4.40 -7.90
CA LEU A 75 5.04 2.94 -7.66
C LEU A 75 5.73 2.10 -8.73
N THR A 76 6.27 2.66 -9.81
CA THR A 76 6.88 1.85 -10.89
C THR A 76 8.25 2.34 -11.32
N GLN A 77 8.55 3.63 -11.17
CA GLN A 77 9.77 4.26 -11.69
C GLN A 77 10.77 4.66 -10.59
N THR A 78 10.54 4.25 -9.33
CA THR A 78 11.43 4.58 -8.21
C THR A 78 12.06 3.35 -7.58
N THR A 79 13.01 3.57 -6.67
CA THR A 79 13.71 2.50 -5.96
C THR A 79 12.76 1.70 -5.07
N PRO A 80 13.06 0.42 -4.78
CA PRO A 80 12.27 -0.40 -3.86
C PRO A 80 11.98 0.31 -2.54
N ASP A 81 12.96 0.93 -1.91
CA ASP A 81 12.79 1.62 -0.62
C ASP A 81 11.69 2.69 -0.65
N VAL A 82 11.63 3.48 -1.73
CA VAL A 82 10.61 4.53 -1.88
C VAL A 82 9.22 3.92 -2.05
N ARG A 83 9.11 2.85 -2.84
CA ARG A 83 7.82 2.16 -3.06
C ARG A 83 7.33 1.45 -1.82
N GLN A 84 8.22 0.74 -1.12
CA GLN A 84 7.94 0.10 0.16
C GLN A 84 7.44 1.13 1.18
N MET A 85 8.12 2.28 1.30
CA MET A 85 7.68 3.36 2.17
C MET A 85 6.27 3.85 1.79
N ILE A 86 6.00 4.09 0.50
CA ILE A 86 4.67 4.51 0.03
C ILE A 86 3.62 3.47 0.40
N LEU A 87 3.88 2.19 0.13
CA LEU A 87 2.92 1.12 0.35
C LEU A 87 2.66 0.89 1.84
N VAL A 88 3.70 0.76 2.65
CA VAL A 88 3.60 0.53 4.10
C VAL A 88 2.83 1.65 4.77
N GLN A 89 3.18 2.91 4.50
CA GLN A 89 2.48 4.05 5.10
C GLN A 89 1.05 4.20 4.58
N THR A 90 0.78 3.85 3.32
CA THR A 90 -0.60 3.84 2.79
C THR A 90 -1.45 2.81 3.53
N ILE A 91 -0.94 1.59 3.72
CA ILE A 91 -1.68 0.52 4.40
C ILE A 91 -1.88 0.87 5.88
N GLU A 92 -0.88 1.44 6.54
CA GLU A 92 -0.99 1.98 7.90
C GLU A 92 -2.14 2.99 8.00
N GLU A 93 -2.15 4.01 7.14
CA GLU A 93 -3.20 5.04 7.14
C GLU A 93 -4.59 4.45 6.86
N LEU A 94 -4.69 3.47 5.95
CA LEU A 94 -5.95 2.75 5.70
C LEU A 94 -6.40 1.87 6.87
N LEU A 95 -5.51 1.45 7.77
CA LEU A 95 -5.87 0.70 8.99
C LEU A 95 -6.34 1.66 10.10
N GLU A 96 -5.90 2.91 10.09
CA GLU A 96 -6.35 3.95 11.02
C GLU A 96 -7.73 4.52 10.61
N LEU A 97 -8.05 4.52 9.33
CA LEU A 97 -9.36 4.93 8.83
C LEU A 97 -10.43 3.87 9.12
N GLU A 98 -11.40 4.20 9.97
CA GLU A 98 -12.48 3.29 10.39
C GLU A 98 -13.23 2.68 9.19
N CYS A 99 -13.49 3.47 8.15
CA CYS A 99 -14.18 3.00 6.95
C CYS A 99 -13.39 1.95 6.15
N CYS A 100 -12.05 1.93 6.26
CA CYS A 100 -11.17 1.07 5.48
C CYS A 100 -10.63 -0.11 6.29
N ARG A 101 -10.52 0.02 7.61
CA ARG A 101 -9.81 -0.90 8.51
C ARG A 101 -10.14 -2.37 8.29
N GLU A 102 -11.43 -2.73 8.26
CA GLU A 102 -11.85 -4.14 8.09
C GLU A 102 -11.40 -4.70 6.73
N SER A 103 -11.57 -3.92 5.67
CA SER A 103 -11.21 -4.34 4.32
C SER A 103 -9.70 -4.39 4.09
N THR A 104 -8.94 -3.53 4.76
CA THR A 104 -7.48 -3.53 4.77
C THR A 104 -6.94 -4.75 5.53
N LEU A 105 -7.51 -5.08 6.70
CA LEU A 105 -7.18 -6.32 7.42
C LEU A 105 -7.46 -7.56 6.57
N LYS A 106 -8.63 -7.62 5.92
CA LYS A 106 -8.97 -8.71 4.98
C LYS A 106 -7.98 -8.82 3.82
N ALA A 107 -7.43 -7.70 3.36
CA ALA A 107 -6.41 -7.71 2.31
C ALA A 107 -5.10 -8.29 2.82
N LEU A 108 -4.65 -7.87 4.01
CA LEU A 108 -3.44 -8.38 4.65
C LEU A 108 -3.53 -9.88 4.93
N VAL A 109 -4.69 -10.39 5.38
CA VAL A 109 -4.92 -11.82 5.60
C VAL A 109 -4.73 -12.64 4.32
N LYS A 110 -5.11 -12.09 3.16
CA LYS A 110 -4.93 -12.76 1.86
C LYS A 110 -3.47 -12.84 1.41
N VAL A 111 -2.59 -12.00 1.96
CA VAL A 111 -1.16 -11.97 1.61
C VAL A 111 -0.31 -12.69 2.65
N SER A 112 -0.64 -12.57 3.94
CA SER A 112 0.22 -12.98 5.05
C SER A 112 -0.35 -14.12 5.92
N SER A 113 -1.55 -14.65 5.61
CA SER A 113 -2.38 -15.54 6.45
C SER A 113 -3.10 -14.83 7.60
N LYS A 114 -4.14 -15.48 8.14
CA LYS A 114 -4.93 -14.91 9.25
C LYS A 114 -4.15 -14.98 10.55
N GLU A 115 -3.50 -16.10 10.81
CA GLU A 115 -2.74 -16.36 12.02
C GLU A 115 -1.61 -15.33 12.18
N ASN A 116 -0.91 -15.00 11.09
CA ASN A 116 0.17 -14.01 11.13
C ASN A 116 -0.35 -12.59 11.37
N VAL A 117 -1.44 -12.20 10.69
CA VAL A 117 -2.06 -10.89 10.90
C VAL A 117 -2.55 -10.75 12.34
N ASP A 118 -3.27 -11.74 12.86
CA ASP A 118 -3.78 -11.72 14.24
C ASP A 118 -2.63 -11.61 15.26
N MET A 119 -1.53 -12.35 15.04
CA MET A 119 -0.34 -12.30 15.89
C MET A 119 0.34 -10.92 15.86
N VAL A 120 0.60 -10.37 14.67
CA VAL A 120 1.29 -9.08 14.52
C VAL A 120 0.42 -7.93 15.03
N MET A 121 -0.89 -7.96 14.81
CA MET A 121 -1.79 -6.95 15.35
C MET A 121 -1.86 -7.03 16.89
N ALA A 122 -1.79 -8.22 17.48
CA ALA A 122 -1.68 -8.36 18.93
C ALA A 122 -0.38 -7.75 19.49
N TRP A 123 0.71 -7.74 18.72
CA TRP A 123 1.94 -7.02 19.10
C TRP A 123 1.76 -5.50 19.07
N VAL A 124 0.97 -4.97 18.14
CA VAL A 124 0.60 -3.54 18.13
C VAL A 124 -0.23 -3.19 19.37
N ASP A 125 -1.24 -4.01 19.70
CA ASP A 125 -2.09 -3.78 20.88
C ASP A 125 -1.29 -3.80 22.19
N ARG A 126 -0.26 -4.66 22.25
CA ARG A 126 0.68 -4.76 23.38
C ARG A 126 1.77 -3.69 23.37
N LYS A 127 1.75 -2.77 22.39
CA LYS A 127 2.76 -1.72 22.17
C LYS A 127 4.18 -2.25 21.99
N ILE A 128 4.31 -3.46 21.45
CA ILE A 128 5.59 -4.06 21.07
C ILE A 128 6.05 -3.48 19.73
N LEU A 129 5.12 -3.30 18.79
CA LEU A 129 5.35 -2.69 17.49
C LEU A 129 4.46 -1.46 17.30
N THR A 130 4.93 -0.49 16.53
CA THR A 130 4.05 0.52 15.93
C THR A 130 3.25 -0.10 14.78
N LEU A 131 2.15 0.55 14.36
CA LEU A 131 1.35 0.07 13.23
C LEU A 131 2.17 0.04 11.93
N ASN A 132 2.99 1.07 11.69
CA ASN A 132 3.97 1.09 10.59
C ASN A 132 4.88 -0.16 10.58
N GLN A 133 5.48 -0.48 11.74
CA GLN A 133 6.37 -1.65 11.87
C GLN A 133 5.62 -2.96 11.64
N ALA A 134 4.40 -3.08 12.18
CA ALA A 134 3.55 -4.24 11.96
C ALA A 134 3.21 -4.45 10.48
N VAL A 135 2.83 -3.38 9.77
CA VAL A 135 2.58 -3.45 8.32
C VAL A 135 3.84 -3.87 7.58
N TYR A 136 5.00 -3.30 7.92
CA TYR A 136 6.27 -3.69 7.29
C TYR A 136 6.55 -5.19 7.46
N VAL A 137 6.43 -5.73 8.68
CA VAL A 137 6.63 -7.17 8.95
C VAL A 137 5.64 -8.06 8.18
N LEU A 138 4.38 -7.63 8.07
CA LEU A 138 3.36 -8.40 7.36
C LEU A 138 3.58 -8.45 5.85
N LEU A 139 4.15 -7.40 5.27
CA LEU A 139 4.44 -7.31 3.84
C LEU A 139 5.79 -7.91 3.48
N TYR A 140 6.81 -7.78 4.33
CA TYR A 140 8.19 -8.15 4.03
C TYR A 140 8.77 -9.09 5.10
N PRO A 141 8.23 -10.31 5.26
CA PRO A 141 8.66 -11.23 6.31
C PRO A 141 10.14 -11.60 6.22
N ASP A 142 10.70 -11.70 5.01
CA ASP A 142 12.12 -12.03 4.80
C ASP A 142 13.07 -10.85 5.07
N ALA A 143 12.58 -9.61 5.02
CA ALA A 143 13.36 -8.43 5.38
C ALA A 143 13.57 -8.32 6.91
N SER A 144 12.73 -9.01 7.70
CA SER A 144 12.91 -9.14 9.16
C SER A 144 14.22 -9.84 9.53
N SER A 145 14.76 -10.68 8.64
CA SER A 145 16.09 -11.31 8.80
C SER A 145 17.23 -10.30 8.78
N ALA A 146 17.02 -9.11 8.22
CA ALA A 146 18.00 -8.03 8.16
C ALA A 146 17.92 -7.07 9.36
N ILE A 147 16.97 -7.29 10.28
CA ILE A 147 16.79 -6.51 11.53
C ILE A 147 17.47 -7.22 12.72
N LEU A 148 18.08 -8.40 12.52
CA LEU A 148 18.86 -9.13 13.52
C LEU A 148 20.36 -8.87 13.41
#